data_AF-A0A1G8G4L8-F1
#
_entry.id   AF-A0A1G8G4L8-F1
#
_cell.length_a   1.000
_cell.length_b   1.000
_cell.length_c   1.000
_cell.angle_alpha   90.00
_cell.angle_beta   90.00
_cell.angle_gamma   90.00
#
_symmetry.space_group_name_H-M   'P 1'
#
loop_
_entity.id
_entity.type
_entity.pdbx_description
1 polymer ?
#
loop_
_entity_poly.entity_id
_entity_poly.type
_entity_poly.pdbx_seq_one_letter_code
_entity_poly.pdbx_strand_id
1 'polypeptide(L)'
;MTYETTYNRWLQLTEEKKVLEQKLKDTTKELEAKNIQLHTFLSMMKKEEKDVENLEQSSLSSLFSKVTGKFEEKLVKEQEEYLQAKLNYDDKKNELELLNKKEQRLQSELMKLNQATSDLKESLLQDYPEGILFSKELEKRKEHLFHLQRELEEALDAVQHVKGYAEMAIQEFLSARGWSTYDTFFGGGLLADLAKYNRLDEANKAISRISAASKEMKKELRDVEMTLEHNLETVSGSDQFLDIAFDNIFSDWSIRGKIDTNLSAMNQYLEELKKIELQLKDALMDVHEKIRIL
;
A
#
# COMPACT_ATOMS: atom_id res chain seq x y z
N MET A 1 -20.61 34.89 14.82
CA MET A 1 -21.04 34.03 13.70
C MET A 1 -21.81 32.85 14.26
N THR A 2 -22.75 32.27 13.52
CA THR A 2 -23.41 31.03 13.98
C THR A 2 -22.43 29.86 13.86
N TYR A 3 -22.59 28.82 14.69
CA TYR A 3 -21.77 27.61 14.61
C TYR A 3 -21.66 27.08 13.17
N GLU A 4 -22.79 27.01 12.46
CA GLU A 4 -22.86 26.55 11.07
C GLU A 4 -22.03 27.42 10.12
N THR A 5 -22.10 28.75 10.23
CA THR A 5 -21.30 29.63 9.36
C THR A 5 -19.81 29.52 9.66
N THR A 6 -19.42 29.41 10.93
CA THR A 6 -18.01 29.24 11.32
C THR A 6 -17.47 27.86 10.93
N TYR A 7 -18.26 26.79 11.10
CA TYR A 7 -17.89 25.42 10.71
C TYR A 7 -17.75 25.27 9.18
N ASN A 8 -18.69 25.80 8.41
CA ASN A 8 -18.59 25.80 6.96
C ASN A 8 -17.38 26.61 6.48
N ARG A 9 -17.06 27.71 7.16
CA ARG A 9 -15.84 28.48 6.87
C ARG A 9 -14.59 27.67 7.18
N TRP A 10 -14.56 26.93 8.29
CA TRP A 10 -13.46 26.04 8.65
C TRP A 10 -13.23 24.94 7.60
N LEU A 11 -14.30 24.28 7.15
CA LEU A 11 -14.25 23.28 6.08
C LEU A 11 -13.68 23.87 4.78
N GLN A 12 -14.15 25.05 4.40
CA GLN A 12 -13.66 25.74 3.20
C GLN A 12 -12.16 26.03 3.31
N LEU A 13 -11.69 26.57 4.44
CA LEU A 13 -10.26 26.86 4.64
C LEU A 13 -9.41 25.59 4.63
N THR A 14 -9.94 24.49 5.15
CA THR A 14 -9.25 23.18 5.17
C THR A 14 -9.07 22.64 3.75
N GLU A 15 -10.09 22.75 2.90
CA GLU A 15 -9.99 22.28 1.52
C GLU A 15 -9.15 23.23 0.65
N GLU A 16 -9.26 24.56 0.86
CA GLU A 16 -8.34 25.54 0.26
C GLU A 16 -6.88 25.23 0.61
N LYS A 17 -6.61 24.85 1.86
CA LYS A 17 -5.28 24.47 2.35
C LYS A 17 -4.76 23.25 1.61
N LYS A 18 -5.56 22.19 1.51
CA LYS A 18 -5.19 20.97 0.79
C LYS A 18 -4.86 21.24 -0.68
N VAL A 19 -5.64 22.09 -1.35
CA VAL A 19 -5.36 22.51 -2.73
C VAL A 19 -4.03 23.27 -2.83
N LEU A 20 -3.74 24.19 -1.91
CA LEU A 20 -2.49 24.95 -1.90
C LEU A 20 -1.27 24.07 -1.54
N GLU A 21 -1.41 23.13 -0.62
CA GLU A 21 -0.36 22.16 -0.28
C GLU A 21 0.00 21.29 -1.48
N GLN A 22 -1.00 20.83 -2.23
CA GLN A 22 -0.77 20.08 -3.45
C GLN A 22 -0.07 20.94 -4.53
N LYS A 23 -0.52 22.19 -4.75
CA LYS A 23 0.13 23.13 -5.68
C LYS A 23 1.57 23.44 -5.28
N LEU A 24 1.85 23.59 -3.98
CA LEU A 24 3.20 23.82 -3.47
C LEU A 24 4.07 22.60 -3.76
N LYS A 25 3.61 21.40 -3.41
CA LYS A 25 4.30 20.14 -3.68
C LYS A 25 4.66 19.97 -5.16
N ASP A 26 3.72 20.26 -6.06
CA ASP A 26 3.95 20.14 -7.49
C ASP A 26 4.94 21.22 -8.00
N THR A 27 4.87 22.44 -7.46
CA THR A 27 5.81 23.53 -7.79
C THR A 27 7.22 23.22 -7.29
N THR A 28 7.38 22.69 -6.08
CA THR A 28 8.69 22.30 -5.52
C THR A 28 9.33 21.20 -6.36
N LYS A 29 8.56 20.19 -6.80
CA LYS A 29 9.05 19.15 -7.73
C LYS A 29 9.51 19.72 -9.08
N GLU A 30 8.74 20.65 -9.63
CA GLU A 30 9.10 21.33 -10.88
C GLU A 30 10.40 22.12 -10.72
N LEU A 31 10.56 22.81 -9.59
CA LEU A 31 11.75 23.59 -9.26
C LEU A 31 12.99 22.70 -9.13
N GLU A 32 12.88 21.56 -8.45
CA GLU A 32 13.96 20.55 -8.38
C GLU A 32 14.39 20.08 -9.77
N ALA A 33 13.44 19.73 -10.64
CA ALA A 33 13.72 19.30 -12.01
C ALA A 33 14.39 20.41 -12.85
N LYS A 34 13.91 21.65 -12.73
CA LYS A 34 14.47 22.80 -13.44
C LYS A 34 15.86 23.20 -12.93
N ASN A 35 16.13 23.04 -11.64
CA ASN A 35 17.47 23.24 -11.06
C ASN A 35 18.49 22.26 -11.67
N ILE A 36 18.11 20.99 -11.80
CA ILE A 36 18.96 19.97 -12.45
C ILE A 36 19.23 20.35 -13.92
N GLN A 37 18.21 20.82 -14.65
CA GLN A 37 18.39 21.31 -16.02
C GLN A 37 19.34 22.53 -16.07
N LEU A 38 19.18 23.50 -15.18
CA LEU A 38 20.03 24.68 -15.11
C LEU A 38 21.50 24.32 -14.89
N HIS A 39 21.79 23.34 -14.02
CA HIS A 39 23.16 22.82 -13.85
C HIS A 39 23.75 22.23 -15.13
N THR A 40 22.92 21.57 -15.94
CA THR A 40 23.35 21.04 -17.24
C THR A 40 23.71 22.16 -18.21
N PHE A 41 22.86 23.18 -18.34
CA PHE A 41 23.14 24.35 -19.19
C PHE A 41 24.34 25.16 -18.70
N LEU A 42 24.53 25.29 -17.38
CA LEU A 42 25.72 25.91 -16.81
C LEU A 42 26.99 25.16 -17.19
N SER A 43 26.97 23.82 -17.16
CA SER A 43 28.10 23.00 -17.57
C SER A 43 28.41 23.15 -19.06
N MET A 44 27.39 23.22 -19.92
CA MET A 44 27.56 23.46 -21.36
C MET A 44 28.18 24.84 -21.60
N MET A 45 27.62 25.89 -21.00
CA MET A 45 28.14 27.26 -21.11
C MET A 45 29.61 27.36 -20.68
N LYS A 46 29.97 26.76 -19.53
CA LYS A 46 31.37 26.75 -19.05
C LYS A 46 32.32 25.98 -19.95
N LYS A 47 31.83 24.97 -20.67
CA LYS A 47 32.63 24.22 -21.62
C LYS A 47 32.94 25.11 -22.83
N GLU A 48 31.92 25.73 -23.42
CA GLU A 48 32.10 26.64 -24.57
C GLU A 48 32.96 27.87 -24.19
N GLU A 49 32.81 28.39 -22.96
CA GLU A 49 33.66 29.46 -22.41
C GLU A 49 35.15 29.06 -22.41
N LYS A 50 35.43 27.84 -21.96
CA LYS A 50 36.79 27.30 -21.94
C LYS A 50 37.34 27.04 -23.34
N ASP A 51 36.50 26.62 -24.28
CA ASP A 51 36.90 26.40 -25.68
C ASP A 51 37.31 27.74 -26.33
N VAL A 52 36.59 28.84 -26.05
CA VAL A 52 36.97 30.21 -26.43
C VAL A 52 38.30 30.63 -25.76
N GLU A 53 38.43 30.48 -24.44
CA GLU A 53 39.65 30.84 -23.70
C GLU A 53 40.90 30.09 -24.22
N ASN A 54 40.76 28.80 -24.50
CA ASN A 54 41.86 27.98 -25.04
C ASN A 54 42.29 28.48 -26.42
N LEU A 55 41.34 28.86 -27.29
CA LEU A 55 41.64 29.40 -28.61
C LEU A 55 42.35 30.76 -28.51
N GLU A 56 41.88 31.64 -27.63
CA GLU A 56 42.52 32.94 -27.39
C GLU A 56 43.94 32.81 -26.83
N GLN A 57 44.17 31.92 -25.86
CA GLN A 57 45.50 31.66 -25.27
C GLN A 57 46.46 31.01 -26.28
N SER A 58 45.96 30.11 -27.14
CA SER A 58 46.77 29.47 -28.17
C SER A 58 47.23 30.46 -29.25
N SER A 59 46.39 31.45 -29.60
CA SER A 59 46.71 32.53 -30.53
C SER A 59 47.82 33.44 -30.00
N LEU A 60 47.75 33.81 -28.72
CA LEU A 60 48.79 34.60 -28.06
C LEU A 60 50.12 33.83 -27.93
N SER A 61 50.04 32.51 -27.79
CA SER A 61 51.21 31.63 -27.69
C SER A 61 51.85 31.31 -29.05
N SER A 62 51.08 31.32 -30.14
CA SER A 62 51.55 31.11 -31.51
C SER A 62 51.60 32.44 -32.28
N LEU A 63 52.58 33.29 -31.98
CA LEU A 63 52.85 34.54 -32.72
C LEU A 63 53.29 34.28 -34.18
N PHE A 64 52.40 33.79 -35.06
CA PHE A 64 52.72 33.57 -36.48
C PHE A 64 51.59 33.82 -37.49
N SER A 65 52.02 34.43 -38.59
CA SER A 65 51.31 35.25 -39.58
C SER A 65 50.94 34.49 -40.87
N LYS A 66 50.51 33.23 -40.78
CA LYS A 66 50.11 32.41 -41.97
C LYS A 66 48.77 31.67 -41.84
N VAL A 67 48.08 31.74 -40.70
CA VAL A 67 46.84 30.98 -40.41
C VAL A 67 45.71 31.90 -39.93
N THR A 68 45.81 33.21 -40.18
CA THR A 68 44.91 34.23 -39.60
C THR A 68 43.44 34.01 -39.97
N GLY A 69 43.12 33.77 -41.25
CA GLY A 69 41.71 33.66 -41.68
C GLY A 69 40.94 32.45 -41.13
N LYS A 70 41.55 31.25 -41.10
CA LYS A 70 40.89 30.04 -40.58
C LYS A 70 40.77 30.04 -39.06
N PHE A 71 41.73 30.66 -38.37
CA PHE A 71 41.68 30.83 -36.93
C PHE A 71 40.60 31.84 -36.53
N GLU A 72 40.53 32.99 -37.20
CA GLU A 72 39.50 34.01 -36.97
C GLU A 72 38.09 33.44 -37.18
N GLU A 73 37.87 32.68 -38.26
CA GLU A 73 36.59 32.00 -38.52
C GLU A 73 36.21 31.02 -37.40
N LYS A 74 37.19 30.25 -36.89
CA LYS A 74 36.96 29.32 -35.78
C LYS A 74 36.66 30.05 -34.47
N LEU A 75 37.40 31.12 -34.15
CA LEU A 75 37.19 31.91 -32.94
C LEU A 75 35.79 32.55 -32.93
N VAL A 76 35.36 33.11 -34.07
CA VAL A 76 34.00 33.68 -34.21
C VAL A 76 32.94 32.63 -33.95
N LYS A 77 33.09 31.43 -34.54
CA LYS A 77 32.15 30.32 -34.34
C LYS A 77 32.03 29.89 -32.87
N GLU A 78 33.15 29.80 -32.17
CA GLU A 78 33.18 29.35 -30.77
C GLU A 78 32.62 30.45 -29.83
N GLN A 79 32.85 31.73 -30.16
CA GLN A 79 32.20 32.86 -29.49
C GLN A 79 30.68 32.86 -29.72
N GLU A 80 30.20 32.53 -30.92
CA GLU A 80 28.78 32.36 -31.20
C GLU A 80 28.18 31.20 -30.39
N GLU A 81 28.87 30.05 -30.32
CA GLU A 81 28.45 28.88 -29.54
C GLU A 81 28.37 29.20 -28.03
N TYR A 82 29.35 29.91 -27.48
CA TYR A 82 29.32 30.42 -26.09
C TYR A 82 28.15 31.38 -25.85
N LEU A 83 27.95 32.36 -26.73
CA LEU A 83 26.86 33.34 -26.58
C LEU A 83 25.49 32.65 -26.61
N GLN A 84 25.29 31.66 -27.48
CA GLN A 84 24.07 30.86 -27.51
C GLN A 84 23.89 30.04 -26.23
N ALA A 85 24.95 29.39 -25.73
CA ALA A 85 24.89 28.63 -24.48
C ALA A 85 24.58 29.54 -23.27
N LYS A 86 25.13 30.75 -23.25
CA LYS A 86 24.86 31.76 -22.22
C LYS A 86 23.41 32.25 -22.25
N LEU A 87 22.87 32.57 -23.43
CA LEU A 87 21.46 32.95 -23.59
C LEU A 87 20.54 31.85 -23.06
N ASN A 88 20.79 30.59 -23.43
CA ASN A 88 20.01 29.45 -22.95
C ASN A 88 20.10 29.29 -21.42
N TYR A 89 21.29 29.46 -20.84
CA TYR A 89 21.48 29.43 -19.39
C TYR A 89 20.72 30.55 -18.69
N ASP A 90 20.82 31.79 -19.18
CA ASP A 90 20.16 32.96 -18.60
C ASP A 90 18.62 32.82 -18.69
N ASP A 91 18.08 32.31 -19.79
CA ASP A 91 16.65 32.01 -19.94
C ASP A 91 16.16 30.99 -18.91
N LYS A 92 16.92 29.90 -18.72
CA LYS A 92 16.60 28.85 -17.74
C LYS A 92 16.72 29.37 -16.31
N LYS A 93 17.68 30.24 -16.04
CA LYS A 93 17.84 30.91 -14.74
C LYS A 93 16.64 31.81 -14.44
N ASN A 94 16.20 32.62 -15.42
CA ASN A 94 15.03 33.49 -15.27
C ASN A 94 13.75 32.68 -15.01
N GLU A 95 13.56 31.57 -15.73
CA GLU A 95 12.44 30.63 -15.50
C GLU A 95 12.43 30.10 -14.05
N LEU A 96 13.61 29.74 -13.54
CA LEU A 96 13.78 29.24 -12.17
C LEU A 96 13.54 30.32 -11.11
N GLU A 97 13.93 31.57 -11.36
CA GLU A 97 13.64 32.70 -10.48
C GLU A 97 12.13 32.98 -10.38
N LEU A 98 11.40 32.85 -11.49
CA LEU A 98 9.94 32.99 -11.50
C LEU A 98 9.26 31.88 -10.70
N LEU A 99 9.72 30.63 -10.85
CA LEU A 99 9.21 29.49 -10.09
C LEU A 99 9.51 29.63 -8.58
N ASN A 100 10.72 30.05 -8.20
CA ASN A 100 11.05 30.35 -6.80
C ASN A 100 10.11 31.42 -6.21
N LYS A 101 9.86 32.51 -6.95
CA LYS A 101 8.91 33.56 -6.51
C LYS A 101 7.50 33.00 -6.34
N LYS A 102 7.05 32.08 -7.20
CA LYS A 102 5.76 31.40 -7.08
C LYS A 102 5.72 30.51 -5.83
N GLU A 103 6.76 29.72 -5.58
CA GLU A 103 6.88 28.87 -4.39
C GLU A 103 6.80 29.70 -3.10
N GLN A 104 7.57 30.79 -3.02
CA GLN A 104 7.54 31.70 -1.87
C GLN A 104 6.16 32.32 -1.63
N ARG A 105 5.44 32.68 -2.71
CA ARG A 105 4.05 33.16 -2.59
C ARG A 105 3.13 32.09 -2.03
N LEU A 106 3.20 30.86 -2.55
CA LEU A 106 2.39 29.73 -2.08
C LEU A 106 2.69 29.41 -0.60
N GLN A 107 3.96 29.43 -0.20
CA GLN A 107 4.37 29.24 1.21
C GLN A 107 3.79 30.35 2.11
N SER A 108 3.84 31.61 1.66
CA SER A 108 3.24 32.73 2.41
C SER A 108 1.72 32.62 2.51
N GLU A 109 1.03 32.24 1.43
CA GLU A 109 -0.40 32.00 1.43
C GLU A 109 -0.78 30.85 2.38
N LEU A 110 -0.04 29.74 2.36
CA LEU A 110 -0.23 28.64 3.29
C LEU A 110 0.00 29.04 4.74
N MET A 111 1.01 29.86 5.03
CA MET A 111 1.24 30.37 6.39
C MET A 111 0.05 31.20 6.88
N LYS A 112 -0.46 32.12 6.04
CA LYS A 112 -1.65 32.92 6.37
C LYS A 112 -2.88 32.06 6.57
N LEU A 113 -3.05 31.05 5.72
CA LEU A 113 -4.20 30.15 5.78
C LEU A 113 -4.15 29.24 7.01
N ASN A 114 -2.95 28.76 7.39
CA ASN A 114 -2.73 28.01 8.62
C ASN A 114 -3.08 28.86 9.85
N GLN A 115 -2.63 30.12 9.87
CA GLN A 115 -2.97 31.03 10.96
C GLN A 115 -4.49 31.26 11.01
N ALA A 116 -5.13 31.60 9.89
CA ALA A 116 -6.56 31.82 9.83
C ALA A 116 -7.37 30.58 10.24
N THR A 117 -6.95 29.39 9.83
CA THR A 117 -7.57 28.12 10.24
C THR A 117 -7.40 27.87 11.73
N SER A 118 -6.22 28.19 12.27
CA SER A 118 -5.94 28.05 13.71
C SER A 118 -6.77 29.02 14.54
N ASP A 119 -6.80 30.29 14.17
CA ASP A 119 -7.57 31.33 14.86
C ASP A 119 -9.07 31.02 14.84
N LEU A 120 -9.56 30.54 13.69
CA LEU A 120 -10.96 30.16 13.53
C LEU A 120 -11.30 28.90 14.33
N LYS A 121 -10.37 27.94 14.39
CA LYS A 121 -10.48 26.76 15.26
C LYS A 121 -10.54 27.22 16.72
N GLU A 122 -9.65 28.08 17.17
CA GLU A 122 -9.62 28.59 18.54
C GLU A 122 -10.89 29.37 18.91
N SER A 123 -11.40 30.21 18.01
CA SER A 123 -12.70 30.88 18.17
C SER A 123 -13.86 29.88 18.25
N LEU A 124 -13.86 28.82 17.44
CA LEU A 124 -14.84 27.73 17.57
C LEU A 124 -14.75 27.03 18.94
N LEU A 125 -13.53 26.80 19.45
CA LEU A 125 -13.32 26.20 20.78
C LEU A 125 -13.88 27.09 21.89
N GLN A 126 -13.74 28.41 21.76
CA GLN A 126 -14.20 29.38 22.76
C GLN A 126 -15.72 29.58 22.74
N ASP A 127 -16.31 29.67 21.54
CA ASP A 127 -17.72 30.01 21.36
C ASP A 127 -18.66 28.79 21.52
N TYR A 128 -18.16 27.57 21.29
CA TYR A 128 -18.97 26.34 21.29
C TYR A 128 -18.22 25.15 21.92
N PRO A 129 -17.97 25.16 23.25
CA PRO A 129 -17.25 24.09 23.93
C PRO A 129 -17.95 22.72 23.83
N GLU A 130 -19.28 22.67 23.69
CA GLU A 130 -20.01 21.42 23.43
C GLU A 130 -19.67 20.82 22.05
N GLY A 131 -19.38 21.67 21.06
CA GLY A 131 -18.93 21.26 19.72
C GLY A 131 -17.56 20.56 19.75
N ILE A 132 -16.70 20.90 20.71
CA ILE A 132 -15.42 20.20 20.93
C ILE A 132 -15.66 18.79 21.43
N LEU A 133 -16.55 18.64 22.41
CA LEU A 133 -16.90 17.33 22.95
C LEU A 133 -17.51 16.46 21.86
N PHE A 134 -18.42 17.02 21.06
CA PHE A 134 -19.02 16.31 19.93
C PHE A 134 -18.00 15.97 18.82
N SER A 135 -17.09 16.90 18.49
CA SER A 135 -16.01 16.67 17.51
C SER A 135 -15.02 15.60 17.97
N LYS A 136 -14.62 15.64 19.25
CA LYS A 136 -13.72 14.62 19.83
C LYS A 136 -14.41 13.26 19.89
N GLU A 137 -15.70 13.23 20.22
CA GLU A 137 -16.49 12.00 20.23
C GLU A 137 -16.66 11.44 18.82
N LEU A 138 -16.89 12.31 17.83
CA LEU A 138 -16.90 11.95 16.41
C LEU A 138 -15.56 11.41 15.93
N GLU A 139 -14.45 12.06 16.26
CA GLU A 139 -13.10 11.61 15.93
C GLU A 139 -12.81 10.23 16.54
N LYS A 140 -13.07 10.05 17.85
CA LYS A 140 -12.95 8.75 18.52
C LYS A 140 -13.82 7.69 17.86
N ARG A 141 -15.04 8.04 17.47
CA ARG A 141 -15.95 7.10 16.81
C ARG A 141 -15.47 6.73 15.41
N LYS A 142 -14.88 7.69 14.66
CA LYS A 142 -14.22 7.41 13.37
C LYS A 142 -13.02 6.50 13.56
N GLU A 143 -12.13 6.82 14.49
CA GLU A 143 -10.96 5.99 14.81
C GLU A 143 -11.37 4.56 15.17
N HIS A 144 -12.38 4.41 16.02
CA HIS A 144 -12.92 3.10 16.39
C HIS A 144 -13.49 2.33 15.19
N LEU A 145 -14.29 2.98 14.34
CA LEU A 145 -14.87 2.33 13.15
C LEU A 145 -13.81 1.93 12.12
N PHE A 146 -12.81 2.76 11.87
CA PHE A 146 -11.70 2.41 10.97
C PHE A 146 -10.84 1.29 11.53
N HIS A 147 -10.60 1.27 12.85
CA HIS A 147 -9.92 0.16 13.49
C HIS A 147 -10.72 -1.14 13.32
N LEU A 148 -12.03 -1.11 13.63
CA LEU A 148 -12.91 -2.27 13.46
C LEU A 148 -13.00 -2.75 12.01
N GLN A 149 -13.04 -1.82 11.04
CA GLN A 149 -13.01 -2.17 9.62
C GLN A 149 -11.77 -3.00 9.29
N ARG A 150 -10.59 -2.56 9.74
CA ARG A 150 -9.33 -3.27 9.49
C ARG A 150 -9.33 -4.66 10.12
N GLU A 151 -9.72 -4.79 11.39
CA GLU A 151 -9.77 -6.10 12.05
C GLU A 151 -10.75 -7.07 11.34
N LEU A 152 -11.89 -6.56 10.84
CA LEU A 152 -12.85 -7.36 10.06
C LEU A 152 -12.28 -7.82 8.71
N GLU A 153 -11.52 -6.96 8.02
CA GLU A 153 -10.83 -7.31 6.78
C GLU A 153 -9.75 -8.38 7.02
N GLU A 154 -8.93 -8.21 8.06
CA GLU A 154 -7.90 -9.18 8.46
C GLU A 154 -8.51 -10.54 8.85
N ALA A 155 -9.61 -10.55 9.60
CA ALA A 155 -10.34 -11.78 9.93
C ALA A 155 -10.95 -12.45 8.70
N LEU A 156 -11.48 -11.67 7.75
CA LEU A 156 -12.06 -12.20 6.52
C LEU A 156 -10.98 -12.88 5.65
N ASP A 157 -9.82 -12.25 5.53
CA ASP A 157 -8.67 -12.82 4.82
C ASP A 157 -8.19 -14.12 5.47
N ALA A 158 -8.09 -14.14 6.82
CA ALA A 158 -7.70 -15.34 7.56
C ALA A 158 -8.69 -16.50 7.37
N VAL A 159 -10.01 -16.23 7.39
CA VAL A 159 -11.05 -17.23 7.11
C VAL A 159 -10.92 -17.78 5.68
N GLN A 160 -10.68 -16.90 4.70
CA GLN A 160 -10.49 -17.30 3.30
C GLN A 160 -9.25 -18.18 3.11
N HIS A 161 -8.14 -17.88 3.79
CA HIS A 161 -6.93 -18.71 3.77
C HIS A 161 -7.21 -20.12 4.29
N VAL A 162 -7.87 -20.25 5.44
CA VAL A 162 -8.22 -21.57 6.01
C VAL A 162 -9.12 -22.35 5.06
N LYS A 163 -10.13 -21.68 4.48
CA LYS A 163 -11.06 -22.27 3.52
C LYS A 163 -10.32 -22.81 2.29
N GLY A 164 -9.39 -22.03 1.72
CA GLY A 164 -8.56 -22.45 0.60
C GLY A 164 -7.72 -23.69 0.92
N TYR A 165 -7.10 -23.76 2.10
CA TYR A 165 -6.34 -24.93 2.53
C TYR A 165 -7.23 -26.17 2.76
N ALA A 166 -8.42 -25.99 3.33
CA ALA A 166 -9.39 -27.07 3.52
C ALA A 166 -9.91 -27.62 2.18
N GLU A 167 -10.21 -26.76 1.21
CA GLU A 167 -10.60 -27.16 -0.15
C GLU A 167 -9.48 -27.96 -0.84
N MET A 168 -8.23 -27.50 -0.75
CA MET A 168 -7.07 -28.25 -1.26
C MET A 168 -6.94 -29.62 -0.61
N ALA A 169 -7.07 -29.72 0.72
CA ALA A 169 -7.00 -30.99 1.43
C ALA A 169 -8.11 -31.96 1.01
N ILE A 170 -9.34 -31.48 0.79
CA ILE A 170 -10.45 -32.29 0.27
C ILE A 170 -10.11 -32.86 -1.11
N GLN A 171 -9.52 -32.08 -2.02
CA GLN A 171 -9.11 -32.58 -3.34
C GLN A 171 -8.06 -33.70 -3.24
N GLU A 172 -7.11 -33.57 -2.32
CA GLU A 172 -6.11 -34.61 -2.05
C GLU A 172 -6.74 -35.89 -1.48
N PHE A 173 -7.68 -35.76 -0.52
CA PHE A 173 -8.40 -36.92 0.02
C PHE A 173 -9.28 -37.62 -1.03
N LEU A 174 -9.99 -36.86 -1.87
CA LEU A 174 -10.78 -37.42 -2.99
C LEU A 174 -9.89 -38.14 -4.00
N SER A 175 -8.72 -37.55 -4.31
CA SER A 175 -7.71 -38.16 -5.16
C SER A 175 -7.14 -39.43 -4.54
N ALA A 176 -6.89 -39.46 -3.23
CA ALA A 176 -6.43 -40.65 -2.53
C ALA A 176 -7.49 -41.77 -2.53
N ARG A 177 -8.78 -41.42 -2.36
CA ARG A 177 -9.91 -42.36 -2.45
C ARG A 177 -10.00 -43.04 -3.82
N GLY A 178 -9.83 -42.29 -4.91
CA GLY A 178 -9.83 -42.84 -6.27
C GLY A 178 -8.73 -43.87 -6.52
N TRP A 179 -7.51 -43.60 -6.01
CA TRP A 179 -6.36 -44.50 -6.16
C TRP A 179 -6.43 -45.73 -5.26
N SER A 180 -7.02 -45.63 -4.06
CA SER A 180 -7.26 -46.79 -3.18
C SER A 180 -8.19 -47.84 -3.79
N THR A 181 -8.97 -47.48 -4.81
CA THR A 181 -9.85 -48.39 -5.55
C THR A 181 -9.08 -49.15 -6.64
N TYR A 182 -8.00 -48.56 -7.19
CA TYR A 182 -7.10 -49.19 -8.15
C TYR A 182 -6.15 -50.23 -7.50
N ASP A 183 -5.71 -49.98 -6.27
CA ASP A 183 -4.77 -50.82 -5.50
C ASP A 183 -5.34 -52.19 -5.07
N THR A 184 -6.64 -52.42 -5.27
CA THR A 184 -7.28 -53.72 -4.96
C THR A 184 -7.25 -54.70 -6.16
N PHE A 185 -6.86 -54.25 -7.37
CA PHE A 185 -6.87 -55.10 -8.58
C PHE A 185 -5.49 -55.44 -9.17
N PHE A 186 -4.41 -54.74 -8.79
CA PHE A 186 -3.04 -55.12 -9.19
C PHE A 186 -2.13 -55.13 -7.96
N GLY A 187 -1.76 -56.35 -7.54
CA GLY A 187 -1.07 -56.65 -6.28
C GLY A 187 0.17 -55.80 -5.98
N GLY A 188 0.34 -55.56 -4.68
CA GLY A 188 1.38 -54.73 -4.08
C GLY A 188 2.79 -54.98 -4.61
N GLY A 189 3.44 -53.87 -4.96
CA GLY A 189 4.86 -53.80 -5.29
C GLY A 189 5.42 -52.45 -4.88
N LEU A 190 6.75 -52.36 -4.79
CA LEU A 190 7.54 -51.23 -4.25
C LEU A 190 7.11 -49.81 -4.73
N LEU A 191 6.55 -49.70 -5.94
CA LEU A 191 6.06 -48.43 -6.52
C LEU A 191 4.73 -47.96 -5.93
N ALA A 192 3.84 -48.88 -5.53
CA ALA A 192 2.58 -48.55 -4.85
C ALA A 192 2.84 -48.04 -3.42
N ASP A 193 3.85 -48.58 -2.74
CA ASP A 193 4.27 -48.14 -1.41
C ASP A 193 4.91 -46.74 -1.43
N LEU A 194 5.75 -46.43 -2.43
CA LEU A 194 6.36 -45.10 -2.61
C LEU A 194 5.32 -44.01 -2.96
N ALA A 195 4.33 -44.33 -3.80
CA ALA A 195 3.24 -43.42 -4.12
C ALA A 195 2.31 -43.17 -2.92
N LYS A 196 2.09 -44.17 -2.07
CA LYS A 196 1.39 -44.03 -0.78
C LYS A 196 2.14 -43.07 0.14
N TYR A 197 3.44 -43.26 0.36
CA TYR A 197 4.23 -42.40 1.25
C TYR A 197 4.23 -40.92 0.82
N ASN A 198 4.42 -40.62 -0.46
CA ASN A 198 4.44 -39.23 -0.94
C ASN A 198 3.08 -38.52 -0.80
N ARG A 199 1.97 -39.21 -1.08
CA ARG A 199 0.63 -38.61 -0.96
C ARG A 199 0.21 -38.38 0.49
N LEU A 200 0.69 -39.24 1.38
CA LEU A 200 0.40 -39.14 2.81
C LEU A 200 1.24 -38.04 3.46
N ASP A 201 2.47 -37.82 2.98
CA ASP A 201 3.27 -36.64 3.33
C ASP A 201 2.61 -35.33 2.86
N GLU A 202 2.05 -35.28 1.64
CA GLU A 202 1.33 -34.09 1.16
C GLU A 202 0.03 -33.84 1.92
N ALA A 203 -0.72 -34.88 2.29
CA ALA A 203 -1.89 -34.74 3.17
C ALA A 203 -1.50 -34.19 4.56
N ASN A 204 -0.39 -34.66 5.13
CA ASN A 204 0.15 -34.15 6.40
C ASN A 204 0.57 -32.68 6.32
N LYS A 205 1.19 -32.27 5.21
CA LYS A 205 1.52 -30.87 4.95
C LYS A 205 0.27 -30.01 4.82
N ALA A 206 -0.75 -30.48 4.10
CA ALA A 206 -2.02 -29.77 3.96
C ALA A 206 -2.70 -29.55 5.32
N ILE A 207 -2.77 -30.59 6.15
CA ILE A 207 -3.33 -30.53 7.51
C ILE A 207 -2.53 -29.57 8.40
N SER A 208 -1.21 -29.61 8.34
CA SER A 208 -0.35 -28.69 9.10
C SER A 208 -0.58 -27.22 8.72
N ARG A 209 -0.79 -26.95 7.41
CA ARG A 209 -1.14 -25.61 6.91
C ARG A 209 -2.52 -25.17 7.41
N ILE A 210 -3.52 -26.05 7.38
CA ILE A 210 -4.85 -25.77 7.95
C ILE A 210 -4.75 -25.46 9.44
N SER A 211 -3.96 -26.22 10.21
CA SER A 211 -3.78 -25.97 11.64
C SER A 211 -3.16 -24.61 11.92
N ALA A 212 -2.07 -24.26 11.23
CA ALA A 212 -1.41 -22.97 11.38
C ALA A 212 -2.34 -21.81 11.00
N ALA A 213 -3.00 -21.89 9.84
CA ALA A 213 -3.94 -20.88 9.38
C ALA A 213 -5.16 -20.78 10.32
N SER A 214 -5.63 -21.88 10.90
CA SER A 214 -6.76 -21.87 11.84
C SER A 214 -6.39 -21.19 13.16
N LYS A 215 -5.13 -21.30 13.60
CA LYS A 215 -4.64 -20.57 14.79
C LYS A 215 -4.59 -19.07 14.55
N GLU A 216 -4.11 -18.67 13.37
CA GLU A 216 -4.08 -17.26 12.94
C GLU A 216 -5.51 -16.72 12.81
N MET A 217 -6.40 -17.43 12.12
CA MET A 217 -7.83 -17.09 12.02
C MET A 217 -8.48 -16.92 13.40
N LYS A 218 -8.23 -17.81 14.36
CA LYS A 218 -8.75 -17.66 15.74
C LYS A 218 -8.25 -16.37 16.41
N LYS A 219 -7.00 -15.99 16.17
CA LYS A 219 -6.44 -14.76 16.70
C LYS A 219 -7.15 -13.55 16.10
N GLU A 220 -7.28 -13.48 14.78
CA GLU A 220 -7.93 -12.35 14.11
C GLU A 220 -9.42 -12.26 14.47
N LEU A 221 -10.13 -13.39 14.56
CA LEU A 221 -11.53 -13.42 15.03
C LEU A 221 -11.66 -12.91 16.48
N ARG A 222 -10.68 -13.19 17.34
CA ARG A 222 -10.66 -12.67 18.71
C ARG A 222 -10.37 -11.18 18.74
N ASP A 223 -9.49 -10.70 17.87
CA ASP A 223 -9.17 -9.27 17.78
C ASP A 223 -10.41 -8.47 17.30
N VAL A 224 -11.22 -9.05 16.39
CA VAL A 224 -12.57 -8.54 16.05
C VAL A 224 -13.52 -8.60 17.25
N GLU A 225 -13.60 -9.71 17.98
CA GLU A 225 -14.48 -9.85 19.17
C GLU A 225 -14.12 -8.84 20.27
N MET A 226 -12.84 -8.55 20.47
CA MET A 226 -12.37 -7.54 21.41
C MET A 226 -12.71 -6.11 20.96
N THR A 227 -12.83 -5.89 19.65
CA THR A 227 -13.15 -4.59 19.07
C THR A 227 -14.67 -4.37 18.98
N LEU A 228 -15.46 -5.43 18.85
CA LEU A 228 -16.92 -5.38 18.89
C LEU A 228 -17.43 -5.37 20.34
N GLU A 229 -18.34 -4.45 20.65
CA GLU A 229 -19.14 -4.51 21.87
C GLU A 229 -20.21 -5.63 21.70
N HIS A 230 -19.78 -6.89 21.93
CA HIS A 230 -20.55 -8.14 22.02
C HIS A 230 -21.04 -8.84 20.72
N ASN A 231 -20.92 -10.18 20.77
CA ASN A 231 -21.66 -11.23 20.04
C ASN A 231 -21.19 -11.59 18.62
N LEU A 232 -19.89 -11.80 18.40
CA LEU A 232 -19.55 -12.91 17.51
C LEU A 232 -19.59 -14.18 18.35
N GLU A 233 -20.48 -15.11 18.00
CA GLU A 233 -20.47 -16.44 18.61
C GLU A 233 -19.03 -16.96 18.51
N THR A 234 -18.41 -17.21 19.67
CA THR A 234 -17.07 -17.74 19.77
C THR A 234 -17.00 -18.96 18.85
N VAL A 235 -16.04 -19.00 17.91
CA VAL A 235 -15.90 -20.09 16.94
C VAL A 235 -15.34 -21.33 17.66
N SER A 236 -16.17 -21.94 18.52
CA SER A 236 -15.86 -23.13 19.31
C SER A 236 -15.81 -24.41 18.46
N GLY A 237 -16.33 -24.38 17.23
CA GLY A 237 -16.29 -25.54 16.30
C GLY A 237 -14.87 -25.88 15.80
N SER A 238 -13.98 -24.88 15.78
CA SER A 238 -12.60 -25.06 15.29
C SER A 238 -11.72 -25.90 16.22
N ASP A 239 -11.91 -25.87 17.55
CA ASP A 239 -11.18 -26.78 18.45
C ASP A 239 -11.68 -28.22 18.31
N GLN A 240 -12.99 -28.42 18.20
CA GLN A 240 -13.59 -29.74 18.09
C GLN A 240 -13.27 -30.44 16.75
N PHE A 241 -13.18 -29.67 15.66
CA PHE A 241 -12.69 -30.18 14.37
C PHE A 241 -11.20 -30.54 14.41
N LEU A 242 -10.36 -29.71 15.05
CA LEU A 242 -8.95 -30.05 15.25
C LEU A 242 -8.81 -31.29 16.14
N ASP A 243 -9.63 -31.47 17.17
CA ASP A 243 -9.56 -32.68 18.00
C ASP A 243 -10.03 -33.93 17.22
N ILE A 244 -11.13 -33.85 16.46
CA ILE A 244 -11.66 -34.99 15.69
C ILE A 244 -10.78 -35.34 14.48
N ALA A 245 -10.26 -34.34 13.77
CA ALA A 245 -9.38 -34.53 12.61
C ALA A 245 -7.94 -34.88 13.02
N PHE A 246 -7.47 -34.58 14.23
CA PHE A 246 -6.08 -34.87 14.60
C PHE A 246 -5.96 -36.14 15.46
N ASP A 247 -6.93 -36.47 16.33
CA ASP A 247 -6.87 -37.72 17.13
C ASP A 247 -7.24 -38.98 16.32
N ASN A 248 -8.10 -38.86 15.31
CA ASN A 248 -8.64 -40.03 14.58
C ASN A 248 -8.03 -40.27 13.19
N ILE A 249 -7.33 -39.29 12.59
CA ILE A 249 -6.71 -39.46 11.25
C ILE A 249 -5.47 -40.35 11.32
N PHE A 250 -4.72 -40.30 12.42
CA PHE A 250 -3.34 -40.82 12.47
C PHE A 250 -3.10 -42.04 13.35
N SER A 251 -4.08 -42.47 14.15
CA SER A 251 -3.85 -43.57 15.11
C SER A 251 -3.89 -44.96 14.50
N ASP A 252 -4.53 -45.18 13.33
CA ASP A 252 -4.54 -46.50 12.66
C ASP A 252 -4.94 -46.36 11.17
N TRP A 253 -4.01 -46.57 10.23
CA TRP A 253 -4.31 -46.70 8.79
C TRP A 253 -4.92 -48.06 8.42
N SER A 254 -5.94 -48.47 9.17
CA SER A 254 -6.76 -49.62 8.82
C SER A 254 -8.10 -49.14 8.22
N ILE A 255 -8.29 -49.52 6.96
CA ILE A 255 -9.55 -49.72 6.22
C ILE A 255 -10.33 -48.45 5.81
N ARG A 256 -10.72 -48.43 4.52
CA ARG A 256 -11.51 -47.47 3.72
C ARG A 256 -12.54 -46.54 4.41
N GLY A 257 -13.04 -46.82 5.62
CA GLY A 257 -14.05 -46.01 6.32
C GLY A 257 -13.55 -44.66 6.88
N LYS A 258 -12.24 -44.48 7.07
CA LYS A 258 -11.68 -43.24 7.65
C LYS A 258 -11.56 -42.07 6.67
N ILE A 259 -11.39 -42.32 5.36
CA ILE A 259 -11.33 -41.24 4.34
C ILE A 259 -12.67 -40.51 4.25
N ASP A 260 -13.78 -41.23 4.23
CA ASP A 260 -15.11 -40.62 4.16
C ASP A 260 -15.46 -39.85 5.44
N THR A 261 -14.98 -40.30 6.60
CA THR A 261 -15.11 -39.57 7.87
C THR A 261 -14.36 -38.23 7.83
N ASN A 262 -13.13 -38.22 7.32
CA ASN A 262 -12.32 -37.00 7.20
C ASN A 262 -12.90 -36.02 6.17
N LEU A 263 -13.38 -36.54 5.03
CA LEU A 263 -14.09 -35.74 4.05
C LEU A 263 -15.37 -35.13 4.64
N SER A 264 -16.13 -35.88 5.43
CA SER A 264 -17.32 -35.36 6.10
C SER A 264 -16.97 -34.25 7.09
N ALA A 265 -15.94 -34.44 7.92
CA ALA A 265 -15.48 -33.44 8.87
C ALA A 265 -14.97 -32.16 8.19
N MET A 266 -14.18 -32.29 7.11
CA MET A 266 -13.66 -31.15 6.34
C MET A 266 -14.80 -30.37 5.66
N ASN A 267 -15.81 -31.06 5.13
CA ASN A 267 -16.99 -30.40 4.57
C ASN A 267 -17.80 -29.67 5.64
N GLN A 268 -17.97 -30.27 6.83
CA GLN A 268 -18.62 -29.59 7.95
C GLN A 268 -17.86 -28.33 8.36
N TYR A 269 -16.53 -28.39 8.44
CA TYR A 269 -15.70 -27.24 8.76
C TYR A 269 -15.82 -26.14 7.70
N LEU A 270 -15.86 -26.49 6.41
CA LEU A 270 -16.13 -25.52 5.35
C LEU A 270 -17.49 -24.84 5.48
N GLU A 271 -18.53 -25.56 5.91
CA GLU A 271 -19.85 -24.95 6.17
C GLU A 271 -19.81 -24.00 7.38
N GLU A 272 -19.04 -24.31 8.42
CA GLU A 272 -18.81 -23.40 9.55
C GLU A 272 -18.05 -22.15 9.11
N LEU A 273 -16.97 -22.30 8.33
CA LEU A 273 -16.20 -21.17 7.79
C LEU A 273 -17.05 -20.26 6.89
N LYS A 274 -17.95 -20.83 6.08
CA LYS A 274 -18.90 -20.04 5.26
C LYS A 274 -19.84 -19.20 6.11
N LYS A 275 -20.33 -19.72 7.23
CA LYS A 275 -21.18 -18.95 8.16
C LYS A 275 -20.43 -17.77 8.76
N ILE A 276 -19.20 -18.01 9.20
CA ILE A 276 -18.33 -16.96 9.74
C ILE A 276 -18.02 -15.91 8.67
N GLU A 277 -17.68 -16.35 7.46
CA GLU A 277 -17.42 -15.47 6.31
C GLU A 277 -18.61 -14.54 6.02
N LEU A 278 -19.84 -15.07 6.08
CA LEU A 278 -21.07 -14.28 5.92
C LEU A 278 -21.26 -13.27 7.05
N GLN A 279 -21.07 -13.69 8.31
CA GLN A 279 -21.18 -12.80 9.47
C GLN A 279 -20.16 -11.63 9.40
N LEU A 280 -18.92 -11.92 9.02
CA LEU A 280 -17.89 -10.90 8.84
C LEU A 280 -18.24 -9.93 7.71
N LYS A 281 -18.76 -10.44 6.59
CA LYS A 281 -19.21 -9.59 5.46
C LYS A 281 -20.36 -8.68 5.84
N ASP A 282 -21.34 -9.19 6.58
CA ASP A 282 -22.48 -8.40 7.05
C ASP A 282 -22.02 -7.31 8.03
N ALA A 283 -21.15 -7.65 8.98
CA ALA A 283 -20.56 -6.69 9.92
C ALA A 283 -19.73 -5.62 9.20
N LEU A 284 -18.92 -6.02 8.20
CA LEU A 284 -18.13 -5.10 7.40
C LEU A 284 -19.01 -4.14 6.59
N MET A 285 -20.14 -4.61 6.07
CA MET A 285 -21.10 -3.77 5.35
C MET A 285 -21.75 -2.72 6.27
N ASP A 286 -22.13 -3.11 7.49
CA ASP A 286 -22.66 -2.19 8.51
C ASP A 286 -21.61 -1.14 8.92
N VAL A 287 -20.35 -1.54 9.10
CA VAL A 287 -19.25 -0.59 9.37
C VAL A 287 -19.05 0.38 8.22
N HIS A 288 -19.07 -0.08 6.97
CA HIS A 288 -18.98 0.80 5.79
C HIS A 288 -20.13 1.81 5.73
N GLU A 289 -21.35 1.38 6.06
CA GLU A 289 -22.51 2.28 6.10
C GLU A 289 -22.34 3.33 7.22
N LYS A 290 -21.91 2.92 8.41
CA LYS A 290 -21.60 3.82 9.53
C LYS A 290 -20.51 4.81 9.19
N ILE A 291 -19.43 4.39 8.54
CA ILE A 291 -18.35 5.28 8.08
C ILE A 291 -18.85 6.27 7.04
N ARG A 292 -19.73 5.84 6.11
CA ARG A 292 -20.30 6.73 5.07
C ARG A 292 -21.16 7.84 5.66
N ILE A 293 -21.86 7.57 6.75
CA ILE A 293 -22.79 8.52 7.40
C ILE A 293 -22.04 9.53 8.29
N LEU A 294 -20.75 9.29 8.60
CA LEU A 294 -19.88 10.12 9.46
C LEU A 294 -18.94 11.06 8.69
#